data_AF-A0A519XR17-F1
#
_entry.id   AF-A0A519XR17-F1
#
_cell.length_a   1.000
_cell.length_b   1.000
_cell.length_c   1.000
_cell.angle_alpha   90.00
_cell.angle_beta   90.00
_cell.angle_gamma   90.00
#
_symmetry.space_group_name_H-M   'P 1'
#
loop_
_entity.id
_entity.type
_entity.pdbx_description
1 polymer ?
#
loop_
_entity_poly.entity_id
_entity_poly.type
_entity_poly.pdbx_seq_one_letter_code
_entity_poly.pdbx_strand_id
1 'polypeptide(L)'
;MTRPSARLTTGKLYVDNQGTYTLGASADSTVLRIPSLVTESRVYYQTHVFKKALLAQVGAELYYQSVFKGYGYSPSVQQFYLQNSFTIRNYAVASVFLTADIKAATIFLKVAYVNQGLEHAGYFTTPFYTGYPRRLQLGVRWRFFT
;
A
#
# COMPACT_ATOMS: atom_id res chain seq x y z
N MET A 1 0.62 -19.67 3.99
CA MET A 1 0.28 -18.24 3.84
C MET A 1 -1.24 -18.16 3.68
N THR A 2 -1.93 -17.42 4.54
CA THR A 2 -3.39 -17.20 4.46
C THR A 2 -3.64 -15.75 4.09
N ARG A 3 -4.62 -15.51 3.20
CA ARG A 3 -4.93 -14.17 2.69
C ARG A 3 -6.43 -13.86 2.79
N PRO A 4 -6.98 -13.65 4.00
CA PRO A 4 -8.36 -13.21 4.15
C PRO A 4 -8.58 -11.83 3.51
N SER A 5 -9.74 -11.68 2.87
CA SER A 5 -10.22 -10.41 2.33
C SER A 5 -11.68 -10.22 2.68
N ALA A 6 -12.06 -9.02 3.10
CA ALA A 6 -13.43 -8.65 3.41
C ALA A 6 -13.77 -7.34 2.69
N ARG A 7 -14.90 -7.34 1.99
CA ARG A 7 -15.48 -6.15 1.35
C ARG A 7 -16.82 -5.87 2.00
N LEU A 8 -16.97 -4.68 2.55
CA LEU A 8 -18.21 -4.17 3.10
C LEU A 8 -18.69 -3.00 2.25
N THR A 9 -19.99 -2.95 2.00
CA THR A 9 -20.62 -1.87 1.25
C THR A 9 -21.83 -1.37 2.00
N THR A 10 -21.99 -0.06 2.06
CA THR A 10 -23.18 0.60 2.61
C THR A 10 -23.53 1.78 1.71
N GLY A 11 -24.46 1.54 0.79
CA GLY A 11 -24.87 2.52 -0.22
C GLY A 11 -23.73 2.91 -1.15
N LYS A 12 -23.22 4.14 -0.97
CA LYS A 12 -22.12 4.70 -1.77
C LYS A 12 -20.75 4.60 -1.07
N LEU A 13 -20.72 4.09 0.16
CA LEU A 13 -19.50 3.86 0.94
C LEU A 13 -19.05 2.42 0.79
N TYR A 14 -17.76 2.25 0.52
CA TYR A 14 -17.10 0.98 0.31
C TYR A 14 -15.91 0.88 1.25
N VAL A 15 -15.75 -0.27 1.88
CA VAL A 15 -14.67 -0.59 2.80
C VAL A 15 -14.11 -1.94 2.37
N ASP A 16 -12.92 -1.92 1.80
CA ASP A 16 -12.20 -3.09 1.34
C ASP A 16 -11.02 -3.33 2.30
N ASN A 17 -10.95 -4.50 2.91
CA ASN A 17 -9.86 -4.90 3.80
C ASN A 17 -9.26 -6.21 3.33
N GLN A 18 -7.94 -6.30 3.36
CA GLN A 18 -7.20 -7.48 3.02
C GLN A 18 -6.06 -7.66 4.01
N GLY A 19 -5.93 -8.87 4.54
CA GLY A 19 -4.83 -9.25 5.41
C GLY A 19 -4.10 -10.43 4.82
N THR A 20 -2.79 -10.48 5.00
CA THR A 20 -1.96 -11.63 4.69
C THR A 20 -1.21 -12.02 5.95
N TYR A 21 -1.41 -13.26 6.39
CA TYR A 21 -0.68 -13.83 7.50
C TYR A 21 0.19 -15.00 7.04
N THR A 22 1.47 -14.95 7.39
CA THR A 22 2.46 -15.95 6.99
C THR A 22 2.97 -16.70 8.21
N LEU A 23 2.56 -17.97 8.33
CA LEU A 23 3.07 -18.89 9.34
C LEU A 23 4.58 -19.12 9.15
N GLY A 24 5.33 -19.09 10.25
CA GLY A 24 6.79 -19.26 10.24
C GLY A 24 7.57 -18.00 9.86
N ALA A 25 6.91 -16.92 9.46
CA ALA A 25 7.52 -15.60 9.36
C ALA A 25 7.39 -14.86 10.71
N SER A 26 8.50 -14.33 11.21
CA SER A 26 8.55 -13.52 12.43
C SER A 26 9.82 -12.69 12.46
N ALA A 27 9.93 -11.74 13.39
CA ALA A 27 11.15 -10.97 13.58
C ALA A 27 12.37 -11.83 13.90
N ASP A 28 12.16 -12.99 14.51
CA ASP A 28 13.23 -13.93 14.90
C ASP A 28 13.33 -15.16 13.99
N SER A 29 12.47 -15.26 12.97
CA SER A 29 12.51 -16.37 12.02
C SER A 29 13.82 -16.34 11.24
N THR A 30 14.50 -17.49 11.24
CA THR A 30 15.71 -17.73 10.46
C THR A 30 15.41 -18.25 9.05
N VAL A 31 14.18 -18.74 8.83
CA VAL A 31 13.75 -19.40 7.58
C VAL A 31 13.06 -18.40 6.63
N LEU A 32 12.13 -17.59 7.12
CA LEU A 32 11.33 -16.67 6.31
C LEU A 32 11.56 -15.22 6.77
N ARG A 33 12.33 -14.48 5.95
CA ARG A 33 12.70 -13.06 6.17
C ARG A 33 11.71 -12.08 5.56
N ILE A 34 10.43 -12.29 5.88
CA ILE A 34 9.30 -11.49 5.41
C ILE A 34 8.40 -11.11 6.61
N PRO A 35 7.58 -10.06 6.49
CA PRO A 35 6.64 -9.71 7.54
C PRO A 35 5.64 -10.84 7.79
N SER A 36 5.36 -11.09 9.06
CA SER A 36 4.36 -12.08 9.49
C SER A 36 2.94 -11.67 9.13
N LEU A 37 2.68 -10.35 9.16
CA LEU A 37 1.39 -9.74 8.92
C LEU A 37 1.57 -8.54 8.00
N VAL A 38 0.81 -8.53 6.90
CA VAL A 38 0.64 -7.39 6.02
C VAL A 38 -0.85 -7.14 5.86
N THR A 39 -1.29 -5.90 6.05
CA THR A 39 -2.69 -5.54 5.91
C THR A 39 -2.84 -4.32 5.01
N GLU A 40 -3.85 -4.37 4.17
CA GLU A 40 -4.26 -3.30 3.29
C GLU A 40 -5.73 -3.00 3.55
N SER A 41 -6.03 -1.77 3.89
CA SER A 41 -7.38 -1.28 4.14
C SER A 41 -7.65 -0.11 3.22
N ARG A 42 -8.82 -0.08 2.60
CA ARG A 42 -9.24 0.96 1.68
C ARG A 42 -10.68 1.34 1.98
N VAL A 43 -10.91 2.62 2.21
CA VAL A 43 -12.24 3.18 2.45
C VAL A 43 -12.49 4.26 1.43
N TYR A 44 -13.59 4.16 0.69
CA TYR A 44 -13.90 5.12 -0.36
C TYR A 44 -15.39 5.34 -0.53
N TYR A 45 -15.70 6.56 -0.92
CA TYR A 45 -17.00 6.96 -1.38
C TYR A 45 -17.00 6.93 -2.91
N GLN A 46 -17.98 6.28 -3.50
CA GLN A 46 -18.16 6.19 -4.94
C GLN A 46 -19.50 6.79 -5.36
N THR A 47 -19.47 7.72 -6.31
CA THR A 47 -20.70 8.32 -6.83
C THR A 47 -20.62 8.70 -8.30
N HIS A 48 -21.80 8.82 -8.89
CA HIS A 48 -21.98 9.33 -10.24
C HIS A 48 -22.17 10.84 -10.18
N VAL A 49 -21.32 11.58 -10.88
CA VAL A 49 -21.34 13.04 -11.02
C VAL A 49 -21.76 13.39 -12.46
N PHE A 50 -22.30 14.59 -12.69
CA PHE A 50 -22.71 15.08 -14.02
C PHE A 50 -23.67 14.15 -14.77
N LYS A 51 -24.90 13.98 -14.27
CA LYS A 51 -25.96 13.15 -14.90
C LYS A 51 -25.50 11.70 -15.22
N LYS A 52 -24.66 11.10 -14.38
CA LYS A 52 -24.08 9.75 -14.56
C LYS A 52 -23.02 9.61 -15.65
N ALA A 53 -22.50 10.72 -16.18
CA ALA A 53 -21.42 10.69 -17.18
C ALA A 53 -20.03 10.44 -16.58
N LEU A 54 -19.86 10.65 -15.27
CA LEU A 54 -18.59 10.54 -14.56
C LEU A 54 -18.77 9.68 -13.29
N LEU A 55 -17.99 8.61 -13.15
CA LEU A 55 -17.90 7.86 -11.90
C LEU A 55 -16.71 8.38 -11.10
N ALA A 56 -16.98 9.04 -9.97
CA ALA A 56 -15.98 9.56 -9.06
C ALA A 56 -15.81 8.61 -7.86
N GLN A 57 -14.57 8.32 -7.51
CA GLN A 57 -14.19 7.64 -6.28
C GLN A 57 -13.24 8.55 -5.50
N VAL A 58 -13.53 8.79 -4.22
CA VAL A 58 -12.64 9.52 -3.32
C VAL A 58 -12.51 8.71 -2.04
N GLY A 59 -11.30 8.56 -1.54
CA GLY A 59 -11.06 7.70 -0.39
C GLY A 59 -9.67 7.77 0.19
N ALA A 60 -9.46 6.91 1.18
CA ALA A 60 -8.18 6.70 1.84
C ALA A 60 -7.79 5.22 1.79
N GLU A 61 -6.49 4.99 1.79
CA GLU A 61 -5.87 3.67 1.83
C GLU A 61 -4.88 3.64 3.00
N LEU A 62 -4.80 2.52 3.69
CA LEU A 62 -3.86 2.27 4.76
C LEU A 62 -3.15 0.95 4.47
N TYR A 63 -1.85 1.02 4.28
CA TYR A 63 -0.97 -0.13 4.24
C TYR A 63 -0.28 -0.28 5.59
N TYR A 64 -0.19 -1.50 6.12
CA TYR A 64 0.56 -1.79 7.32
C TYR A 64 1.35 -3.09 7.15
N GLN A 65 2.57 -3.12 7.67
CA GLN A 65 3.35 -4.34 7.82
C GLN A 65 3.89 -4.49 9.25
N SER A 66 4.01 -5.72 9.71
CA SER A 66 4.67 -6.05 10.97
C SER A 66 6.20 -6.01 10.88
N VAL A 67 6.83 -6.01 12.05
CA VAL A 67 8.30 -6.05 12.21
C VAL A 67 8.86 -7.34 11.62
N PHE A 68 9.99 -7.26 10.90
CA PHE A 68 10.73 -8.43 10.45
C PHE A 68 12.21 -8.14 10.19
N LYS A 69 13.04 -9.19 10.10
CA LYS A 69 14.42 -9.09 9.60
C LYS A 69 14.41 -9.32 8.09
N GLY A 70 14.62 -8.27 7.30
CA GLY A 70 14.66 -8.37 5.83
C GLY A 70 16.05 -8.77 5.30
N TYR A 71 16.12 -9.25 4.07
CA TYR A 71 17.42 -9.48 3.41
C TYR A 71 18.15 -8.17 3.16
N GLY A 72 19.45 -8.15 3.42
CA GLY A 72 20.32 -7.05 3.00
C GLY A 72 20.52 -7.10 1.49
N TYR A 73 20.71 -5.95 0.85
CA TYR A 73 21.03 -5.87 -0.58
C TYR A 73 22.48 -5.43 -0.75
N SER A 74 23.27 -6.20 -1.50
CA SER A 74 24.64 -5.86 -1.86
C SER A 74 24.67 -5.27 -3.28
N PRO A 75 24.91 -3.95 -3.44
CA PRO A 75 24.94 -3.32 -4.75
C PRO A 75 26.05 -3.85 -5.66
N SER A 76 27.20 -4.21 -5.08
CA SER A 76 28.39 -4.64 -5.83
C SER A 76 28.16 -5.92 -6.64
N VAL A 77 27.35 -6.83 -6.10
CA VAL A 77 26.99 -8.10 -6.76
C VAL A 77 25.51 -8.13 -7.18
N GLN A 78 24.77 -7.06 -6.94
CA GLN A 78 23.33 -6.92 -7.21
C GLN A 78 22.47 -8.06 -6.62
N GLN A 79 22.88 -8.60 -5.47
CA GLN A 79 22.23 -9.76 -4.84
C GLN A 79 21.75 -9.44 -3.43
N PHE A 80 20.64 -10.09 -3.06
CA PHE A 80 20.17 -10.12 -1.68
C PHE A 80 20.93 -11.18 -0.88
N TYR A 81 21.25 -10.88 0.37
CA TYR A 81 21.95 -11.79 1.27
C TYR A 81 21.28 -11.82 2.65
N LEU A 82 21.50 -12.92 3.35
CA LEU A 82 20.97 -13.14 4.69
C LEU A 82 21.72 -12.27 5.70
N GLN A 83 20.99 -11.52 6.52
CA GLN A 83 21.56 -10.67 7.57
C GLN A 83 20.72 -10.79 8.85
N ASN A 84 21.33 -10.52 10.01
CA ASN A 84 20.69 -10.58 11.33
C ASN A 84 20.84 -9.29 12.16
N SER A 85 21.57 -8.29 11.67
CA SER A 85 21.92 -7.07 12.40
C SER A 85 20.87 -5.96 12.30
N PHE A 86 20.02 -6.00 11.27
CA PHE A 86 19.01 -4.97 11.01
C PHE A 86 17.60 -5.55 11.07
N THR A 87 16.77 -4.98 11.93
CA THR A 87 15.34 -5.31 12.03
C THR A 87 14.53 -4.16 11.46
N ILE A 88 13.74 -4.44 10.42
CA ILE A 88 12.80 -3.48 9.85
C ILE A 88 11.61 -3.38 10.81
N ARG A 89 11.37 -2.17 11.31
CA ARG A 89 10.23 -1.87 12.20
C ARG A 89 8.91 -2.01 11.45
N ASN A 90 7.84 -2.21 12.21
CA ASN A 90 6.49 -2.07 11.68
C ASN A 90 6.28 -0.63 11.24
N TYR A 91 5.48 -0.44 10.20
CA TYR A 91 5.09 0.89 9.75
C TYR A 91 3.72 0.84 9.11
N ALA A 92 3.02 1.97 9.20
CA ALA A 92 1.77 2.21 8.50
C ALA A 92 1.95 3.35 7.50
N VAL A 93 1.45 3.18 6.27
CA VAL A 93 1.42 4.21 5.22
C VAL A 93 -0.04 4.48 4.87
N ALA A 94 -0.54 5.62 5.33
CA ALA A 94 -1.83 6.16 4.94
C ALA A 94 -1.68 6.98 3.65
N SER A 95 -2.65 6.87 2.75
CA SER A 95 -2.71 7.62 1.50
C SER A 95 -4.14 8.08 1.25
N VAL A 96 -4.32 9.20 0.56
CA VAL A 96 -5.63 9.65 0.07
C VAL A 96 -5.62 9.67 -1.44
N PHE A 97 -6.76 9.36 -2.05
CA PHE A 97 -6.88 9.28 -3.50
C PHE A 97 -8.22 9.80 -4.00
N LEU A 98 -8.20 10.22 -5.26
CA LEU A 98 -9.33 10.62 -6.07
C LEU A 98 -9.17 9.99 -7.45
N THR A 99 -10.22 9.33 -7.92
CA THR A 99 -10.28 8.75 -9.27
C THR A 99 -11.57 9.22 -9.94
N ALA A 100 -11.49 9.62 -11.20
CA ALA A 100 -12.62 10.01 -12.01
C ALA A 100 -12.59 9.23 -13.33
N ASP A 101 -13.58 8.38 -13.55
CA ASP A 101 -13.80 7.68 -14.81
C ASP A 101 -14.79 8.47 -15.67
N ILE A 102 -14.32 8.95 -16.82
CA ILE A 102 -15.04 9.77 -17.80
C ILE A 102 -15.02 9.02 -19.14
N LYS A 103 -16.08 8.26 -19.42
CA LYS A 103 -16.20 7.43 -20.64
C LYS A 103 -14.93 6.58 -20.86
N ALA A 104 -14.09 6.96 -21.82
CA ALA A 104 -12.88 6.25 -22.23
C ALA A 104 -11.62 6.64 -21.43
N ALA A 105 -11.67 7.73 -20.64
CA ALA A 105 -10.54 8.25 -19.87
C ALA A 105 -10.75 8.05 -18.36
N THR A 106 -9.76 7.51 -17.67
CA THR A 106 -9.66 7.50 -16.20
C THR A 106 -8.60 8.49 -15.78
N ILE A 107 -8.93 9.47 -14.94
CA ILE A 107 -7.96 10.35 -14.28
C ILE A 107 -7.81 9.88 -12.84
N PHE A 108 -6.58 9.77 -12.35
CA PHE A 108 -6.31 9.47 -10.95
C PHE A 108 -5.35 10.48 -10.34
N LEU A 109 -5.60 10.80 -9.08
CA LEU A 109 -4.78 11.64 -8.23
C LEU A 109 -4.66 10.96 -6.86
N LYS A 110 -3.44 10.83 -6.35
CA LYS A 110 -3.16 10.20 -5.06
C LYS A 110 -2.07 10.96 -4.33
N VAL A 111 -2.28 11.26 -3.06
CA VAL A 111 -1.23 11.71 -2.15
C VAL A 111 -0.86 10.51 -1.28
N ALA A 112 0.32 9.96 -1.52
CA ALA A 112 0.83 8.82 -0.77
C ALA A 112 1.57 9.29 0.49
N TYR A 113 1.50 8.49 1.56
CA TYR A 113 2.19 8.72 2.83
C TYR A 113 1.82 10.04 3.52
N VAL A 114 0.52 10.32 3.62
CA VAL A 114 -0.02 11.53 4.27
C VAL A 114 0.30 11.57 5.77
N ASN A 115 0.45 10.41 6.41
CA ASN A 115 0.81 10.27 7.82
C ASN A 115 2.32 10.32 8.08
N GLN A 116 3.16 10.64 7.08
CA GLN A 116 4.59 10.83 7.31
C GLN A 116 4.84 11.90 8.39
N GLY A 117 5.69 11.61 9.36
CA GLY A 117 6.00 12.52 10.47
C GLY A 117 5.04 12.44 11.66
N LEU A 118 3.96 11.64 11.62
CA LEU A 118 3.12 11.39 12.80
C LEU A 118 3.80 10.41 13.77
N GLU A 119 4.09 9.19 13.31
CA GLU A 119 4.85 8.21 14.11
C GLU A 119 6.35 8.25 13.78
N HIS A 120 6.67 8.27 12.49
CA HIS A 120 8.02 8.19 11.97
C HIS A 120 8.20 9.14 10.79
N ALA A 121 9.39 9.72 10.65
CA ALA A 121 9.76 10.56 9.51
C ALA A 121 9.91 9.77 8.20
N GLY A 122 10.04 8.45 8.29
CA GLY A 122 10.20 7.55 7.15
C GLY A 122 10.13 6.09 7.60
N TYR A 123 10.36 5.18 6.65
CA TYR A 123 10.37 3.74 6.88
C TYR A 123 11.44 3.09 6.01
N PHE A 124 11.84 1.87 6.34
CA PHE A 124 12.77 1.07 5.55
C PHE A 124 12.02 -0.03 4.82
N THR A 125 12.26 -0.17 3.52
CA THR A 125 11.71 -1.28 2.71
C THR A 125 12.64 -2.50 2.73
N THR A 126 13.94 -2.26 2.83
CA THR A 126 15.01 -3.24 3.01
C THR A 126 16.10 -2.60 3.90
N PRO A 127 16.95 -3.37 4.60
CA PRO A 127 17.95 -2.81 5.49
C PRO A 127 18.78 -1.70 4.83
N PHE A 128 18.80 -0.52 5.46
CA PHE A 128 19.50 0.68 4.99
C PHE A 128 18.94 1.36 3.73
N TYR A 129 17.80 0.92 3.18
CA TYR A 129 17.12 1.61 2.08
C TYR A 129 15.76 2.12 2.53
N THR A 130 15.61 3.44 2.46
CA THR A 130 14.37 4.12 2.84
C THR A 130 13.30 3.90 1.78
N GLY A 131 12.06 3.75 2.24
CA GLY A 131 10.90 3.85 1.38
C GLY A 131 10.71 5.25 0.84
N TYR A 132 9.78 5.37 -0.10
CA TYR A 132 9.46 6.64 -0.71
C TYR A 132 8.82 7.60 0.31
N PRO A 133 9.26 8.88 0.35
CA PRO A 133 8.59 9.89 1.16
C PRO A 133 7.20 10.21 0.60
N ARG A 134 6.50 11.11 1.29
CA ARG A 134 5.23 11.68 0.85
C ARG A 134 5.37 12.23 -0.55
N ARG A 135 4.43 11.83 -1.42
CA ARG A 135 4.47 12.16 -2.84
C ARG A 135 3.08 12.33 -3.41
N LEU A 136 2.97 13.26 -4.37
CA LEU A 136 1.82 13.42 -5.22
C LEU A 136 1.97 12.52 -6.44
N GLN A 137 0.97 11.70 -6.73
CA GLN A 137 0.91 10.83 -7.89
C GLN A 137 -0.30 11.25 -8.73
N LEU A 138 -0.04 11.58 -9.98
CA LEU A 138 -1.03 11.98 -10.96
C LEU A 138 -0.90 11.04 -12.16
N GLY A 139 -2.02 10.66 -12.76
CA GLY A 139 -1.97 9.99 -14.04
C GLY A 139 -3.31 9.89 -14.72
N VAL A 140 -3.23 9.57 -16.01
CA VAL A 140 -4.38 9.45 -16.90
C VAL A 140 -4.23 8.15 -17.66
N ARG A 141 -5.31 7.37 -17.71
CA ARG A 141 -5.40 6.16 -18.51
C ARG A 141 -6.49 6.37 -19.55
N TRP A 142 -6.12 6.33 -20.83
CA TRP A 142 -7.04 6.48 -21.95
C TRP A 142 -7.17 5.15 -22.69
N ARG A 143 -8.41 4.69 -22.90
CA ARG A 143 -8.71 3.51 -23.73
C ARG A 143 -9.13 3.99 -25.12
N PHE A 144 -8.28 3.76 -26.13
CA PHE A 144 -8.54 4.23 -27.50
C PHE A 144 -9.49 3.32 -28.30
N PHE A 145 -9.68 2.08 -27.86
CA PHE A 145 -10.57 1.10 -28.49
C PHE A 145 -11.41 0.44 -27.40
N THR A 146 -12.72 0.30 -27.64
CA THR A 146 -13.72 -0.35 -26.78
C THR A 146 -14.58 -1.26 -27.62
#